data_AF-A0A8H5EDF3-F1
#
_entry.id   AF-A0A8H5EDF3-F1
#
_cell.length_a   1.000
_cell.length_b   1.000
_cell.length_c   1.000
_cell.angle_alpha   90.00
_cell.angle_beta   90.00
_cell.angle_gamma   90.00
#
_symmetry.space_group_name_H-M   'P 1'
#
loop_
_entity.id
_entity.type
_entity.pdbx_description
1 polymer ?
#
loop_
_entity_poly.entity_id
_entity_poly.type
_entity_poly.pdbx_seq_one_letter_code
_entity_poly.pdbx_strand_id
1 'polypeptide(L)'
;MASAEVDLPRRDRDRSDKRDGDSYRPARDQRSASPKQKREAAPVRTEEEKQAAAKAEYEKLLTMRSGGTYIPPARLRALQAQITDKTSKEYQRMAWEALKKSINGLINKVNTANIKFIVPELFGENLIRGRGLFCRSIMKAQAASLPFTPIYAAMAAIVNTKLPQVGELLIRRLVMQFRKGFKRNDKAVCLSSTTFLAHLINQQVQHEMLAGQILLLLLHKPTDDSVEIAVGFCREVGQYLEEMQPSIAMAVFDQFRNILHEADIDKRTQYMIEVLFQVRKDKFKDNPAVKEELDLVEEEDQITHRIELEGEIDVQDGLNIFKFDPEWEEHEEAYKKLKAEILGEGSDDEDDE
;
A
#
# COMPACT_ATOMS: atom_id res chain seq x y z
N MET A 1 -49.09 -33.84 -20.61
CA MET A 1 -48.12 -34.95 -20.72
C MET A 1 -46.96 -34.65 -19.81
N ALA A 2 -46.58 -35.64 -18.99
CA ALA A 2 -45.33 -35.81 -18.23
C ALA A 2 -44.94 -34.72 -17.20
N SER A 3 -45.34 -34.96 -15.95
CA SER A 3 -44.63 -34.53 -14.74
C SER A 3 -43.37 -35.38 -14.55
N ALA A 4 -42.26 -34.77 -14.12
CA ALA A 4 -41.07 -35.48 -13.64
C ALA A 4 -40.64 -34.87 -12.30
N GLU A 5 -40.94 -35.60 -11.23
CA GLU A 5 -40.39 -35.41 -9.89
C GLU A 5 -38.97 -36.00 -9.85
N VAL A 6 -38.03 -35.29 -9.22
CA VAL A 6 -36.71 -35.83 -8.86
C VAL A 6 -36.49 -35.62 -7.37
N ASP A 7 -36.25 -36.75 -6.73
CA ASP A 7 -36.25 -37.08 -5.32
C ASP A 7 -34.93 -36.66 -4.62
N LEU A 8 -35.02 -36.12 -3.40
CA LEU A 8 -33.89 -35.71 -2.56
C LEU A 8 -33.93 -36.52 -1.25
N PRO A 9 -32.96 -37.39 -0.94
CA PRO A 9 -33.03 -38.19 0.28
C PRO A 9 -32.57 -37.39 1.51
N ARG A 10 -33.49 -37.28 2.49
CA ARG A 10 -33.23 -36.85 3.87
C ARG A 10 -32.41 -37.91 4.62
N ARG A 11 -31.47 -37.45 5.44
CA ARG A 11 -30.56 -38.28 6.23
C ARG A 11 -31.10 -38.41 7.65
N ASP A 12 -31.83 -39.48 7.91
CA ASP A 12 -32.24 -39.85 9.27
C ASP A 12 -31.06 -40.42 10.06
N ARG A 13 -30.91 -39.89 11.28
CA ARG A 13 -30.01 -40.41 12.31
C ARG A 13 -30.76 -41.50 13.05
N ASP A 14 -30.25 -42.72 13.02
CA ASP A 14 -30.65 -43.72 14.01
C ASP A 14 -29.47 -44.40 14.67
N ARG A 15 -29.56 -44.48 16.00
CA ARG A 15 -28.59 -45.09 16.91
C ARG A 15 -29.04 -46.53 17.18
N SER A 16 -28.16 -47.51 16.98
CA SER A 16 -28.21 -48.77 17.75
C SER A 16 -26.92 -49.60 17.60
N ASP A 17 -26.11 -49.52 18.65
CA ASP A 17 -25.58 -50.62 19.46
C ASP A 17 -25.62 -52.07 18.88
N LYS A 18 -24.45 -52.69 18.61
CA LYS A 18 -23.94 -53.90 19.32
C LYS A 18 -22.77 -54.63 18.61
N ARG A 19 -21.78 -54.97 19.46
CA ARG A 19 -20.81 -56.09 19.50
C ARG A 19 -20.72 -57.09 18.34
N ASP A 20 -19.49 -57.28 17.83
CA ASP A 20 -18.61 -58.46 17.95
C ASP A 20 -17.40 -58.16 17.03
N GLY A 21 -16.14 -58.19 17.47
CA GLY A 21 -15.41 -59.37 17.90
C GLY A 21 -14.53 -59.83 16.75
N ASP A 22 -13.31 -59.29 16.59
CA ASP A 22 -12.22 -60.11 16.02
C ASP A 22 -10.82 -59.58 16.35
N SER A 23 -9.98 -60.55 16.68
CA SER A 23 -8.65 -60.44 17.27
C SER A 23 -7.57 -60.66 16.23
N TYR A 24 -6.72 -59.66 15.98
CA TYR A 24 -5.38 -59.90 15.44
C TYR A 24 -4.44 -58.72 15.72
N ARG A 25 -3.55 -58.86 16.70
CA ARG A 25 -2.43 -57.92 16.94
C ARG A 25 -1.14 -58.72 17.04
N PRO A 26 -0.24 -58.68 16.04
CA PRO A 26 1.02 -59.41 16.11
C PRO A 26 2.00 -58.72 17.07
N ALA A 27 2.70 -59.56 17.84
CA ALA A 27 3.63 -59.18 18.90
C ALA A 27 4.85 -58.41 18.37
N ARG A 28 5.22 -57.34 19.09
CA ARG A 28 6.38 -56.49 18.78
C ARG A 28 7.64 -57.10 19.39
N ASP A 29 8.52 -57.55 18.50
CA ASP A 29 9.82 -58.16 18.76
C ASP A 29 10.76 -57.19 19.52
N GLN A 30 11.39 -57.71 20.58
CA GLN A 30 12.37 -57.00 21.41
C GLN A 30 13.72 -57.01 20.71
N ARG A 31 14.22 -55.85 20.28
CA ARG A 31 15.62 -55.71 19.83
C ARG A 31 16.31 -54.49 20.43
N SER A 32 17.26 -54.82 21.31
CA SER A 32 18.55 -54.17 21.58
C SER A 32 18.62 -52.66 21.75
N ALA A 33 18.77 -52.24 23.01
CA ALA A 33 19.24 -50.91 23.40
C ALA A 33 20.64 -50.64 22.85
N SER A 34 20.77 -49.60 22.02
CA SER A 34 22.06 -49.02 21.62
C SER A 34 22.63 -48.16 22.77
N PRO A 35 23.96 -48.09 22.98
CA PRO A 35 24.52 -47.34 24.09
C PRO A 35 24.31 -45.83 23.89
N LYS A 36 23.73 -45.17 24.89
CA LYS A 36 23.68 -43.70 24.96
C LYS A 36 25.10 -43.15 24.95
N GLN A 37 25.56 -42.62 23.81
CA GLN A 37 26.69 -41.70 23.78
C GLN A 37 26.36 -40.55 24.73
N LYS A 38 27.19 -40.39 25.78
CA LYS A 38 27.16 -39.21 26.65
C LYS A 38 27.34 -38.00 25.74
N ARG A 39 26.29 -37.20 25.58
CA ARG A 39 26.40 -35.83 25.11
C ARG A 39 27.26 -35.11 26.14
N GLU A 40 28.53 -34.91 25.82
CA GLU A 40 29.34 -33.92 26.51
C GLU A 40 28.58 -32.59 26.44
N ALA A 41 28.34 -31.99 27.61
CA ALA A 41 27.68 -30.71 27.70
C ALA A 41 28.51 -29.70 26.90
N ALA A 42 27.91 -29.14 25.84
CA ALA A 42 28.51 -28.04 25.12
C ALA A 42 28.90 -26.94 26.15
N PRO A 43 30.09 -26.33 26.03
CA PRO A 43 30.50 -25.29 26.96
C PRO A 43 29.43 -24.21 27.01
N VAL A 44 29.12 -23.74 28.22
CA VAL A 44 28.14 -22.66 28.45
C VAL A 44 28.70 -21.39 27.82
N ARG A 45 28.41 -21.19 26.53
CA ARG A 45 28.72 -19.95 25.81
C ARG A 45 28.10 -18.78 26.57
N THR A 46 28.90 -17.77 26.84
CA THR A 46 28.43 -16.49 27.39
C THR A 46 27.38 -15.86 26.47
N GLU A 47 26.50 -15.02 27.01
CA GLU A 47 25.44 -14.38 26.21
C GLU A 47 26.01 -13.56 25.04
N GLU A 48 27.18 -12.94 25.23
CA GLU A 48 27.93 -12.24 24.20
C GLU A 48 28.40 -13.17 23.06
N GLU A 49 28.91 -14.37 23.37
CA GLU A 49 29.29 -15.37 22.36
C GLU A 49 28.09 -15.92 21.60
N LYS A 50 26.93 -16.04 22.26
CA LYS A 50 25.67 -16.44 21.61
C LYS A 50 25.17 -15.36 20.66
N GLN A 51 25.20 -14.09 21.07
CA GLN A 51 24.85 -12.97 20.20
C GLN A 51 25.83 -12.83 19.02
N ALA A 52 27.13 -12.99 19.25
CA ALA A 52 28.14 -12.92 18.19
C ALA A 52 27.98 -14.06 17.17
N ALA A 53 27.71 -15.28 17.64
CA ALA A 53 27.42 -16.43 16.78
C ALA A 53 26.12 -16.26 15.98
N ALA A 54 25.06 -15.73 16.60
CA ALA A 54 23.80 -15.44 15.93
C ALA A 54 23.96 -14.34 14.86
N LYS A 55 24.69 -13.26 15.17
CA LYS A 55 25.04 -12.19 14.21
C LYS A 55 25.82 -12.75 13.01
N ALA A 56 26.84 -13.57 13.26
CA ALA A 56 27.64 -14.20 12.20
C ALA A 56 26.84 -15.20 11.34
N GLU A 57 25.95 -15.99 11.95
CA GLU A 57 25.07 -16.89 11.20
C GLU A 57 24.04 -16.10 10.36
N TYR A 58 23.49 -15.01 10.90
CA TYR A 58 22.57 -14.12 10.18
C TYR A 58 23.23 -13.46 8.97
N GLU A 59 24.43 -12.91 9.15
CA GLU A 59 25.20 -12.27 8.09
C GLU A 59 25.53 -13.28 6.99
N LYS A 60 26.02 -14.47 7.37
CA LYS A 60 26.32 -15.57 6.44
C LYS A 60 25.08 -15.99 5.64
N LEU A 61 23.93 -16.15 6.31
CA LEU A 61 22.65 -16.47 5.68
C LEU A 61 22.16 -15.37 4.73
N LEU A 62 22.42 -14.10 5.07
CA LEU A 62 22.10 -12.97 4.20
C LEU A 62 22.93 -12.97 2.92
N THR A 63 24.23 -13.23 3.01
CA THR A 63 25.08 -13.39 1.82
C THR A 63 24.66 -14.58 0.97
N MET A 64 24.23 -15.70 1.58
CA MET A 64 23.74 -16.89 0.88
C MET A 64 22.39 -16.69 0.18
N ARG A 65 21.58 -15.73 0.65
CA ARG A 65 20.28 -15.38 0.02
C ARG A 65 20.46 -14.83 -1.39
N SER A 66 21.61 -14.22 -1.68
CA SER A 66 22.03 -13.76 -3.02
C SER A 66 22.20 -14.91 -4.03
N GLY A 67 22.37 -16.15 -3.55
CA GLY A 67 22.61 -17.36 -4.35
C GLY A 67 21.41 -18.30 -4.48
N GLY A 68 20.18 -17.86 -4.15
CA GLY A 68 18.97 -18.66 -4.34
C GLY A 68 18.72 -19.77 -3.30
N THR A 69 19.47 -19.78 -2.18
CA THR A 69 19.23 -20.75 -1.09
C THR A 69 17.97 -20.38 -0.31
N TYR A 70 16.95 -21.23 -0.36
CA TYR A 70 15.73 -21.07 0.42
C TYR A 70 16.00 -21.30 1.92
N ILE A 71 15.70 -20.28 2.75
CA ILE A 71 15.81 -20.35 4.20
C ILE A 71 14.38 -20.49 4.77
N PRO A 72 14.07 -21.56 5.52
CA PRO A 72 12.77 -21.74 6.14
C PRO A 72 12.38 -20.55 7.05
N PRO A 73 11.17 -19.98 6.91
CA PRO A 73 10.75 -18.79 7.67
C PRO A 73 10.77 -18.94 9.20
N ALA A 74 10.59 -20.16 9.71
CA ALA A 74 10.67 -20.46 11.13
C ALA A 74 12.12 -20.38 11.66
N ARG A 75 13.08 -20.89 10.88
CA ARG A 75 14.51 -20.84 11.22
C ARG A 75 15.03 -19.40 11.18
N LEU A 76 14.57 -18.62 10.20
CA LEU A 76 14.92 -17.21 10.10
C LEU A 76 14.37 -16.40 11.29
N ARG A 77 13.12 -16.64 11.72
CA ARG A 77 12.55 -16.02 12.93
C ARG A 77 13.28 -16.40 14.22
N ALA A 78 13.65 -17.67 14.38
CA ALA A 78 14.37 -18.13 15.57
C ALA A 78 15.75 -17.47 15.69
N LEU A 79 16.43 -17.26 14.56
CA LEU A 79 17.74 -16.61 14.50
C LEU A 79 17.63 -15.10 14.70
N GLN A 80 16.57 -14.49 14.15
CA GLN A 80 16.20 -13.11 14.40
C GLN A 80 15.95 -12.82 15.89
N ALA A 81 15.25 -13.72 16.59
CA ALA A 81 14.96 -13.58 18.02
C ALA A 81 16.21 -13.63 18.92
N GLN A 82 17.35 -14.11 18.42
CA GLN A 82 18.61 -14.17 19.18
C GLN A 82 19.45 -12.89 19.07
N ILE A 83 19.10 -11.98 18.14
CA ILE A 83 19.79 -10.70 17.97
C ILE A 83 19.00 -9.64 18.74
N THR A 84 19.45 -9.30 19.95
CA THR A 84 18.79 -8.34 20.82
C THR A 84 19.48 -6.97 20.88
N ASP A 85 20.69 -6.86 20.32
CA ASP A 85 21.46 -5.62 20.30
C ASP A 85 20.91 -4.64 19.27
N LYS A 86 20.19 -3.63 19.75
CA LYS A 86 19.49 -2.61 18.96
C LYS A 86 20.41 -1.71 18.13
N THR A 87 21.65 -1.55 18.57
CA THR A 87 22.65 -0.70 17.90
C THR A 87 23.32 -1.40 16.72
N SER A 88 23.18 -2.73 16.63
CA SER A 88 23.81 -3.50 15.57
C SER A 88 23.15 -3.29 14.21
N LYS A 89 23.97 -3.29 13.15
CA LYS A 89 23.50 -3.18 11.76
C LYS A 89 22.56 -4.32 11.39
N GLU A 90 22.79 -5.51 11.93
CA GLU A 90 21.98 -6.71 11.70
C GLU A 90 20.58 -6.55 12.29
N TYR A 91 20.48 -5.99 13.50
CA TYR A 91 19.20 -5.69 14.15
C TYR A 91 18.42 -4.63 13.36
N GLN A 92 19.05 -3.51 13.01
CA GLN A 92 18.37 -2.46 12.24
C GLN A 92 17.88 -2.97 10.89
N ARG A 93 18.67 -3.84 10.23
CA ARG A 93 18.26 -4.46 8.96
C ARG A 93 17.09 -5.40 9.13
N MET A 94 17.05 -6.16 10.22
CA MET A 94 15.92 -7.00 10.58
C MET A 94 14.67 -6.16 10.84
N ALA A 95 14.78 -5.09 11.62
CA ALA A 95 13.70 -4.15 11.89
C ALA A 95 13.18 -3.50 10.60
N TRP A 96 14.07 -3.09 9.70
CA TRP A 96 13.71 -2.56 8.38
C TRP A 96 12.90 -3.55 7.53
N GLU A 97 13.30 -4.83 7.50
CA GLU A 97 12.55 -5.86 6.77
C GLU A 97 11.20 -6.18 7.42
N ALA A 98 11.09 -6.06 8.75
CA ALA A 98 9.82 -6.18 9.46
C ALA A 98 8.89 -5.00 9.13
N LEU A 99 9.39 -3.76 9.23
CA LEU A 99 8.71 -2.52 8.89
C LEU A 99 8.13 -2.58 7.45
N LYS A 100 8.96 -2.98 6.48
CA LYS A 100 8.56 -3.16 5.09
C LYS A 100 7.40 -4.14 4.93
N LYS A 101 7.43 -5.28 5.64
CA LYS A 101 6.37 -6.29 5.58
C LYS A 101 5.10 -5.81 6.26
N SER A 102 5.22 -5.12 7.39
CA SER A 102 4.08 -4.59 8.15
C SER A 102 3.32 -3.56 7.32
N ILE A 103 4.01 -2.52 6.83
CA ILE A 103 3.45 -1.49 5.95
C ILE A 103 2.79 -2.12 4.72
N ASN A 104 3.45 -3.06 4.04
CA ASN A 104 2.87 -3.73 2.88
C ASN A 104 1.63 -4.57 3.24
N GLY A 105 1.66 -5.24 4.39
CA GLY A 105 0.54 -6.02 4.90
C GLY A 105 -0.68 -5.15 5.21
N LEU A 106 -0.49 -3.98 5.83
CA LEU A 106 -1.57 -3.05 6.16
C LEU A 106 -2.20 -2.45 4.89
N ILE A 107 -1.37 -2.00 3.94
CA ILE A 107 -1.84 -1.45 2.67
C ILE A 107 -2.64 -2.48 1.85
N ASN A 108 -2.26 -3.76 1.87
CA ASN A 108 -2.99 -4.78 1.12
C ASN A 108 -4.33 -5.18 1.77
N LYS A 109 -4.52 -4.90 3.07
CA LYS A 109 -5.73 -5.27 3.82
C LYS A 109 -6.77 -4.16 3.90
N VAL A 110 -6.38 -2.91 3.62
CA VAL A 110 -7.29 -1.77 3.78
C VAL A 110 -8.49 -1.85 2.84
N ASN A 111 -9.66 -1.53 3.38
CA ASN A 111 -10.90 -1.32 2.68
C ASN A 111 -11.74 -0.26 3.41
N THR A 112 -12.88 0.12 2.85
CA THR A 112 -13.78 1.15 3.42
C THR A 112 -14.25 0.81 4.83
N ALA A 113 -14.51 -0.46 5.13
CA ALA A 113 -15.02 -0.89 6.43
C ALA A 113 -13.96 -0.92 7.54
N ASN A 114 -12.68 -1.10 7.20
CA ASN A 114 -11.61 -1.27 8.19
C ASN A 114 -10.56 -0.15 8.22
N ILE A 115 -10.65 0.85 7.34
CA ILE A 115 -9.65 1.93 7.26
C ILE A 115 -9.43 2.64 8.60
N LYS A 116 -10.49 2.84 9.39
CA LYS A 116 -10.44 3.44 10.73
C LYS A 116 -9.64 2.63 11.74
N PHE A 117 -9.43 1.33 11.51
CA PHE A 117 -8.60 0.46 12.35
C PHE A 117 -7.19 0.28 11.76
N ILE A 118 -7.09 0.15 10.44
CA ILE A 118 -5.82 -0.06 9.74
C ILE A 118 -4.90 1.17 9.86
N VAL A 119 -5.45 2.38 9.81
CA VAL A 119 -4.64 3.61 9.86
C VAL A 119 -3.97 3.82 11.23
N PRO A 120 -4.66 3.66 12.38
CA PRO A 120 -3.98 3.64 13.68
C PRO A 120 -2.88 2.57 13.78
N GLU A 121 -3.12 1.34 13.30
CA GLU A 121 -2.09 0.30 13.23
C GLU A 121 -0.89 0.74 12.37
N LEU A 122 -1.15 1.45 11.27
CA LEU A 122 -0.12 1.98 10.39
C LEU A 122 0.72 3.07 11.06
N PHE A 123 0.13 3.95 11.87
CA PHE A 123 0.89 4.90 12.69
C PHE A 123 1.74 4.21 13.77
N GLY A 124 1.37 2.99 14.15
CA GLY A 124 2.19 2.10 14.98
C GLY A 124 3.57 1.78 14.39
N GLU A 125 3.71 1.83 13.07
CA GLU A 125 4.95 1.60 12.34
C GLU A 125 5.70 2.92 12.10
N ASN A 126 7.03 2.94 12.18
CA ASN A 126 7.82 4.17 11.95
C ASN A 126 7.74 4.65 10.49
N LEU A 127 6.74 5.49 10.20
CA LEU A 127 6.49 6.03 8.87
C LEU A 127 7.47 7.14 8.48
N ILE A 128 8.19 7.77 9.41
CA ILE A 128 9.25 8.74 9.08
C ILE A 128 10.42 8.01 8.40
N ARG A 129 10.87 6.92 9.04
CA ARG A 129 11.90 6.01 8.51
C ARG A 129 11.35 5.24 7.29
N GLY A 130 10.12 4.78 7.38
CA GLY A 130 9.42 3.96 6.40
C GLY A 130 8.78 4.71 5.23
N ARG A 131 8.88 6.05 5.14
CA ARG A 131 8.12 6.85 4.14
C ARG A 131 8.34 6.40 2.70
N GLY A 132 9.57 6.02 2.35
CA GLY A 132 9.90 5.47 1.03
C GLY A 132 9.22 4.11 0.79
N LEU A 133 9.18 3.26 1.81
CA LEU A 133 8.52 1.95 1.78
C LEU A 133 7.00 2.10 1.65
N PHE A 134 6.39 3.02 2.41
CA PHE A 134 4.98 3.36 2.31
C PHE A 134 4.61 3.80 0.90
N CYS A 135 5.29 4.84 0.37
CA CYS A 135 5.03 5.35 -0.98
C CYS A 135 5.18 4.25 -2.03
N ARG A 136 6.25 3.45 -1.96
CA ARG A 136 6.46 2.35 -2.91
C ARG A 136 5.37 1.28 -2.81
N SER A 137 4.95 0.93 -1.59
CA SER A 137 3.95 -0.09 -1.37
C SER A 137 2.56 0.35 -1.85
N ILE A 138 2.15 1.57 -1.51
CA ILE A 138 0.82 2.09 -1.88
C ILE A 138 0.71 2.32 -3.39
N MET A 139 1.74 2.88 -4.03
CA MET A 139 1.78 3.02 -5.50
C MET A 139 1.72 1.67 -6.21
N LYS A 140 2.42 0.65 -5.68
CA LYS A 140 2.38 -0.70 -6.25
C LYS A 140 1.02 -1.37 -6.07
N ALA A 141 0.41 -1.25 -4.90
CA ALA A 141 -0.91 -1.81 -4.61
C ALA A 141 -1.99 -1.16 -5.51
N GLN A 142 -1.95 0.16 -5.63
CA GLN A 142 -2.84 0.94 -6.48
C GLN A 142 -2.71 0.55 -7.96
N ALA A 143 -1.48 0.50 -8.50
CA ALA A 143 -1.25 0.12 -9.89
C ALA A 143 -1.67 -1.33 -10.20
N ALA A 144 -1.70 -2.21 -9.20
CA ALA A 144 -2.21 -3.57 -9.34
C ALA A 144 -3.75 -3.66 -9.27
N SER A 145 -4.43 -2.65 -8.70
CA SER A 145 -5.89 -2.65 -8.53
C SER A 145 -6.47 -1.23 -8.45
N LEU A 146 -6.70 -0.63 -9.62
CA LEU A 146 -7.26 0.73 -9.76
C LEU A 146 -8.60 0.97 -9.04
N PRO A 147 -9.55 0.02 -8.96
CA PRO A 147 -10.83 0.25 -8.27
C PRO A 147 -10.71 0.61 -6.78
N PHE A 148 -9.58 0.29 -6.14
CA PHE A 148 -9.32 0.65 -4.73
C PHE A 148 -8.61 1.99 -4.56
N THR A 149 -8.33 2.72 -5.64
CA THR A 149 -7.62 4.02 -5.57
C THR A 149 -8.26 5.02 -4.59
N PRO A 150 -9.59 5.18 -4.50
CA PRO A 150 -10.19 6.07 -3.51
C PRO A 150 -9.78 5.73 -2.07
N ILE A 151 -9.68 4.43 -1.75
CA ILE A 151 -9.31 3.95 -0.41
C ILE A 151 -7.84 4.25 -0.12
N TYR A 152 -6.97 4.06 -1.11
CA TYR A 152 -5.56 4.41 -0.99
C TYR A 152 -5.34 5.91 -0.85
N ALA A 153 -6.13 6.73 -1.55
CA ALA A 153 -6.09 8.19 -1.42
C ALA A 153 -6.56 8.64 -0.04
N ALA A 154 -7.65 8.08 0.49
CA ALA A 154 -8.13 8.38 1.85
C ALA A 154 -7.08 7.99 2.91
N MET A 155 -6.46 6.81 2.81
CA MET A 155 -5.36 6.41 3.69
C MET A 155 -4.19 7.41 3.61
N ALA A 156 -3.79 7.82 2.40
CA ALA A 156 -2.72 8.78 2.22
C ALA A 156 -3.08 10.17 2.77
N ALA A 157 -4.34 10.60 2.65
CA ALA A 157 -4.83 11.86 3.20
C ALA A 157 -4.74 11.88 4.73
N ILE A 158 -5.20 10.82 5.42
CA ILE A 158 -5.08 10.72 6.88
C ILE A 158 -3.62 10.69 7.31
N VAL A 159 -2.75 9.95 6.60
CA VAL A 159 -1.30 9.96 6.89
C VAL A 159 -0.71 11.36 6.69
N ASN A 160 -1.17 12.09 5.68
CA ASN A 160 -0.67 13.41 5.32
C ASN A 160 -0.99 14.49 6.36
N THR A 161 -2.10 14.38 7.11
CA THR A 161 -2.42 15.36 8.18
C THR A 161 -1.42 15.32 9.33
N LYS A 162 -0.87 14.15 9.63
CA LYS A 162 0.09 13.95 10.74
C LYS A 162 1.55 13.88 10.27
N LEU A 163 1.79 13.43 9.03
CA LEU A 163 3.11 13.28 8.44
C LEU A 163 3.14 13.84 7.00
N PRO A 164 3.09 15.18 6.82
CA PRO A 164 2.99 15.81 5.50
C PRO A 164 4.10 15.43 4.53
N GLN A 165 5.31 15.19 5.05
CA GLN A 165 6.48 14.74 4.28
C GLN A 165 6.27 13.38 3.59
N VAL A 166 5.35 12.55 4.09
CA VAL A 166 4.99 11.27 3.47
C VAL A 166 4.05 11.52 2.28
N GLY A 167 3.04 12.38 2.46
CA GLY A 167 2.12 12.78 1.38
C GLY A 167 2.84 13.51 0.26
N GLU A 168 3.70 14.48 0.60
CA GLU A 168 4.52 15.22 -0.36
C GLU A 168 5.39 14.27 -1.20
N LEU A 169 6.07 13.31 -0.55
CA LEU A 169 6.90 12.33 -1.24
C LEU A 169 6.09 11.43 -2.18
N LEU A 170 4.88 11.03 -1.78
CA LEU A 170 3.98 10.25 -2.61
C LEU A 170 3.61 11.01 -3.89
N ILE A 171 3.22 12.28 -3.77
CA ILE A 171 2.88 13.12 -4.91
C ILE A 171 4.09 13.32 -5.83
N ARG A 172 5.27 13.66 -5.28
CA ARG A 172 6.51 13.80 -6.07
C ARG A 172 6.79 12.54 -6.89
N ARG A 173 6.63 11.36 -6.28
CA ARG A 173 6.84 10.07 -6.97
C ARG A 173 5.80 9.81 -8.05
N LEU A 174 4.52 10.11 -7.81
CA LEU A 174 3.44 9.95 -8.79
C LEU A 174 3.60 10.90 -9.98
N VAL A 175 3.93 12.17 -9.75
CA VAL A 175 4.19 13.14 -10.84
C VAL A 175 5.38 12.69 -11.67
N MET A 176 6.46 12.21 -11.04
CA MET A 176 7.62 11.67 -11.77
C MET A 176 7.32 10.37 -12.50
N GLN A 177 6.45 9.52 -11.96
CA GLN A 177 5.98 8.31 -12.63
C GLN A 177 5.17 8.66 -13.89
N PHE A 178 4.24 9.62 -13.79
CA PHE A 178 3.50 10.15 -14.93
C PHE A 178 4.43 10.75 -15.98
N ARG A 179 5.35 11.65 -15.61
CA ARG A 179 6.31 12.26 -16.55
C ARG A 179 7.12 11.22 -17.32
N LYS A 180 7.63 10.19 -16.61
CA LYS A 180 8.40 9.10 -17.23
C LYS A 180 7.52 8.22 -18.11
N GLY A 181 6.30 7.91 -17.69
CA GLY A 181 5.32 7.13 -18.45
C GLY A 181 4.93 7.85 -19.74
N PHE A 182 4.55 9.12 -19.64
CA PHE A 182 4.16 9.95 -20.77
C PHE A 182 5.30 10.08 -21.79
N LYS A 183 6.53 10.38 -21.34
CA LYS A 183 7.71 10.45 -22.22
C LYS A 183 8.02 9.14 -22.95
N ARG A 184 7.65 8.00 -22.37
CA ARG A 184 7.88 6.65 -22.92
C ARG A 184 6.66 6.11 -23.69
N ASN A 185 5.58 6.87 -23.79
CA ASN A 185 4.29 6.43 -24.30
C ASN A 185 3.78 5.16 -23.59
N ASP A 186 4.02 5.04 -22.28
CA ASP A 186 3.52 3.95 -21.45
C ASP A 186 2.13 4.31 -20.91
N LYS A 187 1.11 3.96 -21.68
CA LYS A 187 -0.30 4.24 -21.35
C LYS A 187 -0.72 3.67 -19.99
N ALA A 188 -0.30 2.44 -19.68
CA ALA A 188 -0.71 1.78 -18.43
C ALA A 188 -0.18 2.53 -17.21
N VAL A 189 1.08 2.97 -17.26
CA VAL A 189 1.69 3.79 -16.21
C VAL A 189 1.03 5.16 -16.11
N CYS A 190 0.71 5.79 -17.24
CA CYS A 190 -0.03 7.06 -17.23
C CYS A 190 -1.39 6.90 -16.56
N LEU A 191 -2.20 5.92 -16.98
CA LEU A 191 -3.53 5.65 -16.41
C LEU A 191 -3.47 5.45 -14.90
N SER A 192 -2.59 4.56 -14.41
CA SER A 192 -2.48 4.33 -12.96
C SER A 192 -2.08 5.59 -12.19
N SER A 193 -1.12 6.35 -12.74
CA SER A 193 -0.60 7.57 -12.09
C SER A 193 -1.64 8.68 -12.05
N THR A 194 -2.36 8.91 -13.16
CA THR A 194 -3.39 9.95 -13.23
C THR A 194 -4.59 9.60 -12.38
N THR A 195 -5.04 8.34 -12.35
CA THR A 195 -6.13 7.91 -11.47
C THR A 195 -5.77 8.12 -10.00
N PHE A 196 -4.53 7.82 -9.59
CA PHE A 196 -4.12 8.08 -8.20
C PHE A 196 -4.02 9.57 -7.89
N LEU A 197 -3.43 10.36 -8.79
CA LEU A 197 -3.38 11.82 -8.62
C LEU A 197 -4.79 12.43 -8.55
N ALA A 198 -5.77 11.93 -9.32
CA ALA A 198 -7.15 12.43 -9.27
C ALA A 198 -7.73 12.33 -7.87
N HIS A 199 -7.66 11.15 -7.25
CA HIS A 199 -8.22 10.97 -5.92
C HIS A 199 -7.41 11.67 -4.82
N LEU A 200 -6.10 11.86 -4.98
CA LEU A 200 -5.30 12.67 -4.04
C LEU A 200 -5.62 14.16 -4.15
N ILE A 201 -5.98 14.64 -5.34
CA ILE A 201 -6.47 16.01 -5.55
C ILE A 201 -7.87 16.17 -4.96
N ASN A 202 -8.78 15.20 -5.19
CA ASN A 202 -10.12 15.24 -4.60
C ASN A 202 -10.07 15.25 -3.06
N GLN A 203 -9.11 14.53 -2.46
CA GLN A 203 -8.84 14.50 -1.02
C GLN A 203 -7.99 15.69 -0.54
N GLN A 204 -7.76 16.70 -1.39
CA GLN A 204 -7.01 17.92 -1.13
C GLN A 204 -5.56 17.72 -0.63
N VAL A 205 -4.96 16.56 -0.89
CA VAL A 205 -3.54 16.30 -0.60
C VAL A 205 -2.64 17.08 -1.56
N GLN A 206 -3.12 17.32 -2.79
CA GLN A 206 -2.41 18.07 -3.81
C GLN A 206 -3.34 19.08 -4.48
N HIS A 207 -2.82 20.26 -4.76
CA HIS A 207 -3.56 21.35 -5.39
C HIS A 207 -4.02 20.98 -6.81
N GLU A 208 -5.27 21.29 -7.13
CA GLU A 208 -6.00 21.03 -8.38
C GLU A 208 -5.38 21.67 -9.63
N MET A 209 -4.51 22.66 -9.47
CA MET A 209 -3.71 23.21 -10.59
C MET A 209 -2.92 22.11 -11.31
N LEU A 210 -2.47 21.08 -10.59
CA LEU A 210 -1.78 19.93 -11.19
C LEU A 210 -2.70 19.16 -12.15
N ALA A 211 -3.99 19.00 -11.83
CA ALA A 211 -4.94 18.35 -12.73
C ALA A 211 -5.09 19.13 -14.03
N GLY A 212 -5.21 20.45 -13.94
CA GLY A 212 -5.22 21.34 -15.10
C GLY A 212 -3.98 21.19 -15.98
N GLN A 213 -2.79 21.22 -15.38
CA GLN A 213 -1.52 21.06 -16.09
C GLN A 213 -1.43 19.71 -16.84
N ILE A 214 -1.82 18.62 -16.18
CA ILE A 214 -1.82 17.27 -16.78
C ILE A 214 -2.81 17.17 -17.93
N LEU A 215 -4.04 17.67 -17.75
CA LEU A 215 -5.08 17.65 -18.78
C LEU A 215 -4.67 18.47 -20.01
N LEU A 216 -4.16 19.69 -19.81
CA LEU A 216 -3.68 20.53 -20.90
C LEU A 216 -2.51 19.87 -21.65
N LEU A 217 -1.57 19.23 -20.95
CA LEU A 217 -0.49 18.49 -21.59
C LEU A 217 -1.00 17.34 -22.47
N LEU A 218 -1.94 16.54 -21.97
CA LEU A 218 -2.49 15.38 -22.68
C LEU A 218 -3.31 15.78 -23.92
N LEU A 219 -3.97 16.94 -23.87
CA LEU A 219 -4.86 17.44 -24.93
C LEU A 219 -4.17 18.35 -25.94
N HIS A 220 -2.98 18.88 -25.64
CA HIS A 220 -2.27 19.81 -26.55
C HIS A 220 -1.86 19.17 -27.88
N LYS A 221 -1.48 17.88 -27.87
CA LYS A 221 -1.23 17.08 -29.08
C LYS A 221 -2.00 15.77 -28.96
N PRO A 222 -3.29 15.76 -29.33
CA PRO A 222 -4.18 14.64 -29.05
C PRO A 222 -3.77 13.41 -29.87
N THR A 223 -3.75 12.27 -29.19
CA THR A 223 -3.65 10.92 -29.76
C THR A 223 -4.73 10.07 -29.08
N ASP A 224 -5.14 8.95 -29.68
CA ASP A 224 -6.15 8.07 -29.05
C ASP A 224 -5.78 7.70 -27.60
N ASP A 225 -4.50 7.42 -27.35
CA ASP A 225 -4.00 7.09 -26.01
C ASP A 225 -3.99 8.29 -25.06
N SER A 226 -3.52 9.47 -25.50
CA SER A 226 -3.48 10.65 -24.63
C SER A 226 -4.89 11.14 -24.29
N VAL A 227 -5.82 11.05 -25.22
CA VAL A 227 -7.22 11.38 -25.02
C VAL A 227 -7.90 10.35 -24.11
N GLU A 228 -7.65 9.04 -24.28
CA GLU A 228 -8.17 8.01 -23.36
C GLU A 228 -7.71 8.26 -21.91
N ILE A 229 -6.42 8.59 -21.71
CA ILE A 229 -5.88 8.95 -20.40
C ILE A 229 -6.57 10.21 -19.85
N ALA A 230 -6.72 11.25 -20.69
CA ALA A 230 -7.35 12.50 -20.28
C ALA A 230 -8.82 12.32 -19.91
N VAL A 231 -9.58 11.52 -20.67
CA VAL A 231 -10.98 11.19 -20.38
C VAL A 231 -11.09 10.45 -19.05
N GLY A 232 -10.25 9.43 -18.84
CA GLY A 232 -10.23 8.68 -17.58
C GLY A 232 -9.88 9.58 -16.39
N PHE A 233 -8.87 10.44 -16.54
CA PHE A 233 -8.46 11.37 -15.49
C PHE A 233 -9.54 12.41 -15.17
N CYS A 234 -10.13 13.03 -16.20
CA CYS A 234 -11.20 14.02 -16.07
C CYS A 234 -12.47 13.42 -15.48
N ARG A 235 -12.76 12.14 -15.72
CA ARG A 235 -13.90 11.45 -15.09
C ARG A 235 -13.76 11.38 -13.57
N GLU A 236 -12.55 11.13 -13.05
CA GLU A 236 -12.31 10.96 -11.62
C GLU A 236 -12.14 12.30 -10.87
N VAL A 237 -11.47 13.29 -11.47
CA VAL A 237 -11.18 14.59 -10.83
C VAL A 237 -12.17 15.71 -11.22
N GLY A 238 -13.02 15.46 -12.21
CA GLY A 238 -13.77 16.50 -12.91
C GLY A 238 -14.73 17.27 -12.03
N GLN A 239 -15.43 16.61 -11.09
CA GLN A 239 -16.32 17.30 -10.16
C GLN A 239 -15.55 18.34 -9.34
N TYR A 240 -14.48 17.90 -8.67
CA TYR A 240 -13.67 18.78 -7.82
C TYR A 240 -13.04 19.92 -8.61
N LEU A 241 -12.55 19.63 -9.83
CA LEU A 241 -11.97 20.65 -10.70
C LEU A 241 -13.01 21.70 -11.14
N GLU A 242 -14.27 21.31 -11.39
CA GLU A 242 -15.33 22.25 -11.72
C GLU A 242 -15.73 23.16 -10.55
N GLU A 243 -15.77 22.60 -9.34
CA GLU A 243 -16.12 23.33 -8.13
C GLU A 243 -15.01 24.31 -7.73
N MET A 244 -13.75 23.87 -7.77
CA MET A 244 -12.61 24.66 -7.30
C MET A 244 -12.02 25.58 -8.36
N GLN A 245 -12.00 25.14 -9.62
CA GLN A 245 -11.35 25.88 -10.70
C GLN A 245 -12.17 25.84 -12.02
N PRO A 246 -13.35 26.48 -12.04
CA PRO A 246 -14.27 26.43 -13.18
C PRO A 246 -13.64 26.95 -14.47
N SER A 247 -12.70 27.90 -14.38
CA SER A 247 -12.01 28.47 -15.55
C SER A 247 -11.16 27.43 -16.29
N ILE A 248 -10.38 26.61 -15.54
CA ILE A 248 -9.58 25.53 -16.11
C ILE A 248 -10.49 24.42 -16.63
N ALA A 249 -11.53 24.05 -15.88
CA ALA A 249 -12.48 23.03 -16.31
C ALA A 249 -13.13 23.42 -17.65
N MET A 250 -13.56 24.67 -17.82
CA MET A 250 -14.11 25.15 -19.10
C MET A 250 -13.08 25.02 -20.23
N ALA A 251 -11.85 25.48 -20.02
CA ALA A 251 -10.80 25.38 -21.03
C ALA A 251 -10.53 23.92 -21.45
N VAL A 252 -10.49 22.98 -20.50
CA VAL A 252 -10.31 21.54 -20.77
C VAL A 252 -11.46 20.99 -21.62
N PHE A 253 -12.72 21.30 -21.26
CA PHE A 253 -13.87 20.82 -22.03
C PHE A 253 -13.99 21.46 -23.42
N ASP A 254 -13.52 22.69 -23.58
CA ASP A 254 -13.41 23.31 -24.90
C ASP A 254 -12.38 22.59 -25.76
N GLN A 255 -11.23 22.19 -25.20
CA GLN A 255 -10.25 21.36 -25.90
C GLN A 255 -10.84 20.00 -26.32
N PHE A 256 -11.56 19.31 -25.43
CA PHE A 256 -12.25 18.07 -25.80
C PHE A 256 -13.25 18.26 -26.96
N ARG A 257 -13.98 19.38 -26.98
CA ARG A 257 -14.91 19.69 -28.08
C ARG A 257 -14.18 19.94 -29.39
N ASN A 258 -13.08 20.69 -29.36
CA ASN A 258 -12.26 20.93 -30.55
C ASN A 258 -11.70 19.63 -31.10
N ILE A 259 -11.20 18.74 -30.23
CA ILE A 259 -10.68 17.42 -30.62
C ILE A 259 -11.79 16.59 -31.29
N LEU A 260 -13.02 16.61 -30.76
CA LEU A 260 -14.15 15.87 -31.33
C LEU A 260 -14.53 16.34 -32.75
N HIS A 261 -14.25 17.60 -33.10
CA HIS A 261 -14.62 18.19 -34.39
C HIS A 261 -13.46 18.26 -35.40
N GLU A 262 -12.24 18.52 -34.93
CA GLU A 262 -11.10 18.92 -35.76
C GLU A 262 -9.97 17.89 -35.77
N ALA A 263 -9.86 17.03 -34.75
CA ALA A 263 -8.77 16.07 -34.66
C ALA A 263 -9.08 14.76 -35.40
N ASP A 264 -8.04 14.19 -36.01
CA ASP A 264 -8.08 12.85 -36.59
C ASP A 264 -7.87 11.81 -35.48
N ILE A 265 -8.96 11.48 -34.78
CA ILE A 265 -9.02 10.45 -33.73
C ILE A 265 -9.99 9.33 -34.11
N ASP A 266 -9.76 8.14 -33.57
CA ASP A 266 -10.60 6.99 -33.88
C ASP A 266 -12.02 7.12 -33.30
N LYS A 267 -12.97 6.35 -33.83
CA LYS A 267 -14.37 6.39 -33.39
C LYS A 267 -14.54 6.01 -31.92
N ARG A 268 -13.64 5.17 -31.38
CA ARG A 268 -13.68 4.75 -29.98
C ARG A 268 -13.36 5.92 -29.06
N THR A 269 -12.36 6.70 -29.39
CA THR A 269 -11.92 7.90 -28.68
C THR A 269 -12.98 8.99 -28.76
N GLN A 270 -13.62 9.18 -29.91
CA GLN A 270 -14.78 10.07 -30.04
C GLN A 270 -15.91 9.69 -29.07
N TYR A 271 -16.28 8.40 -29.02
CA TYR A 271 -17.30 7.90 -28.09
C TYR A 271 -16.89 8.12 -26.62
N MET A 272 -15.61 7.96 -26.27
CA MET A 272 -15.12 8.25 -24.92
C MET A 272 -15.32 9.71 -24.52
N ILE A 273 -15.06 10.65 -25.43
CA ILE A 273 -15.31 12.08 -25.22
C ILE A 273 -16.81 12.34 -25.05
N GLU A 274 -17.66 11.79 -25.91
CA GLU A 274 -19.12 11.94 -25.81
C GLU A 274 -19.66 11.43 -24.46
N VAL A 275 -19.19 10.26 -24.02
CA VAL A 275 -19.54 9.73 -22.69
C VAL A 275 -19.06 10.65 -21.58
N LEU A 276 -17.88 11.27 -21.69
CA LEU A 276 -17.41 12.25 -20.72
C LEU A 276 -18.31 13.50 -20.66
N PHE A 277 -18.77 14.01 -21.80
CA PHE A 277 -19.76 15.10 -21.82
C PHE A 277 -21.07 14.71 -21.13
N GLN A 278 -21.50 13.45 -21.27
CA GLN A 278 -22.67 12.95 -20.54
C GLN A 278 -22.40 12.85 -19.02
N VAL A 279 -21.23 12.39 -18.60
CA VAL A 279 -20.82 12.38 -17.18
C VAL A 279 -20.86 13.79 -16.58
N ARG A 280 -20.32 14.79 -17.29
CA ARG A 280 -20.35 16.20 -16.89
C ARG A 280 -21.79 16.72 -16.78
N LYS A 281 -22.63 16.44 -17.79
CA LYS A 281 -24.05 16.84 -17.81
C LYS A 281 -24.83 16.25 -16.63
N ASP A 282 -24.50 15.02 -16.26
CA ASP A 282 -25.04 14.32 -15.10
C ASP A 282 -24.37 14.73 -13.78
N LYS A 283 -23.53 15.77 -13.79
CA LYS A 283 -22.83 16.34 -12.64
C LYS A 283 -22.02 15.31 -11.85
N PHE A 284 -21.36 14.38 -12.56
CA PHE A 284 -20.50 13.37 -11.96
C PHE A 284 -21.18 12.50 -10.89
N LYS A 285 -22.51 12.32 -10.94
CA LYS A 285 -23.28 11.55 -9.95
C LYS A 285 -22.71 10.17 -9.61
N ASP A 286 -22.10 9.49 -10.59
CA ASP A 286 -21.51 8.16 -10.45
C ASP A 286 -20.00 8.19 -10.13
N ASN A 287 -19.39 9.37 -10.16
CA ASN A 287 -17.96 9.62 -9.90
C ASN A 287 -17.81 10.83 -8.95
N PRO A 288 -18.38 10.77 -7.73
CA PRO A 288 -18.26 11.87 -6.80
C PRO A 288 -16.80 12.10 -6.41
N ALA A 289 -16.40 13.36 -6.18
CA ALA A 289 -15.03 13.73 -5.84
C ALA A 289 -14.49 12.90 -4.67
N VAL A 290 -15.22 12.92 -3.54
CA VAL A 290 -14.97 12.08 -2.37
C VAL A 290 -16.27 11.34 -2.04
N LYS A 291 -16.16 10.03 -1.79
CA LYS A 291 -17.28 9.24 -1.28
C LYS A 291 -17.45 9.54 0.20
N GLU A 292 -18.69 9.66 0.68
CA GLU A 292 -19.00 9.95 2.08
C GLU A 292 -18.30 9.00 3.07
N GLU A 293 -18.20 7.70 2.74
CA GLU A 293 -17.52 6.70 3.58
C GLU A 293 -15.98 6.88 3.67
N LEU A 294 -15.40 7.68 2.78
CA LEU A 294 -13.97 7.98 2.66
C LEU A 294 -13.64 9.43 2.99
N ASP A 295 -14.63 10.23 3.37
CA ASP A 295 -14.45 11.57 3.89
C ASP A 295 -14.13 11.48 5.38
N LEU A 296 -12.83 11.35 5.68
CA LEU A 296 -12.32 11.00 7.01
C LEU A 296 -11.41 12.07 7.60
N VAL A 297 -11.21 13.17 6.89
CA VAL A 297 -10.29 14.24 7.27
C VAL A 297 -11.05 15.56 7.21
N GLU A 298 -11.22 16.19 8.37
CA GLU A 298 -11.83 17.51 8.49
C GLU A 298 -11.04 18.55 7.69
N GLU A 299 -11.74 19.52 7.10
CA GLU A 299 -11.15 20.54 6.22
C GLU A 299 -10.01 21.33 6.88
N GLU A 300 -10.09 21.58 8.19
CA GLU A 300 -9.07 22.32 8.96
C GLU A 300 -7.76 21.55 9.16
N ASP A 301 -7.81 20.21 9.10
CA ASP A 301 -6.65 19.34 9.23
C ASP A 301 -6.00 19.00 7.88
N GLN A 302 -6.59 19.43 6.77
CA GLN A 302 -6.09 19.12 5.43
C GLN A 302 -4.82 19.91 5.11
N ILE A 303 -3.82 19.21 4.56
CA ILE A 303 -2.54 19.79 4.18
C ILE A 303 -2.32 19.60 2.68
N THR A 304 -2.48 20.67 1.92
CA THR A 304 -2.41 20.63 0.45
C THR A 304 -1.01 21.00 -0.06
N HIS A 305 -0.39 20.08 -0.79
CA HIS A 305 0.89 20.30 -1.45
C HIS A 305 0.70 21.04 -2.79
N ARG A 306 1.70 21.82 -3.18
CA ARG A 306 1.71 22.61 -4.44
C ARG A 306 2.83 22.14 -5.38
N ILE A 307 2.85 20.85 -5.69
CA ILE A 307 3.85 20.29 -6.62
C ILE A 307 3.38 20.53 -8.05
N GLU A 308 4.23 21.15 -8.85
CA GLU A 308 3.96 21.44 -10.27
C GLU A 308 4.41 20.30 -11.19
N LEU A 309 3.80 20.22 -12.37
CA LEU A 309 4.14 19.20 -13.37
C LEU A 309 5.55 19.38 -13.96
N GLU A 310 5.97 20.62 -14.24
CA GLU A 310 7.22 20.93 -14.95
C GLU A 310 8.41 21.27 -14.02
N GLY A 311 8.26 21.13 -12.71
CA GLY A 311 9.30 21.46 -11.73
C GLY A 311 10.43 20.42 -11.58
N GLU A 312 11.45 20.79 -10.79
CA GLU A 312 12.42 19.84 -10.26
C GLU A 312 11.76 18.97 -9.18
N ILE A 313 11.89 17.65 -9.32
CA ILE A 313 11.23 16.71 -8.41
C ILE A 313 12.25 15.70 -7.89
N ASP A 314 12.52 15.78 -6.59
CA ASP A 314 13.30 14.77 -5.87
C ASP A 314 12.39 13.64 -5.37
N VAL A 315 12.56 12.46 -5.95
CA VAL A 315 11.80 11.25 -5.61
C VAL A 315 12.38 10.47 -4.42
N GLN A 316 13.57 10.86 -3.94
CA GLN A 316 14.26 10.23 -2.81
C GLN A 316 14.32 8.70 -2.92
N ASP A 317 14.76 8.17 -4.07
CA ASP A 317 14.78 6.71 -4.34
C ASP A 317 15.62 5.92 -3.34
N GLY A 318 16.65 6.55 -2.76
CA GLY A 318 17.49 5.98 -1.73
C GLY A 318 16.76 5.58 -0.45
N LEU A 319 15.56 6.11 -0.19
CA LEU A 319 14.71 5.73 0.95
C LEU A 319 14.06 4.35 0.80
N ASN A 320 14.16 3.74 -0.38
CA ASN A 320 13.64 2.38 -0.60
C ASN A 320 14.66 1.30 -0.18
N ILE A 321 15.85 1.72 0.25
CA ILE A 321 17.01 0.85 0.50
C ILE A 321 17.43 1.04 1.96
N PHE A 322 17.73 -0.07 2.63
CA PHE A 322 18.24 -0.05 3.99
C PHE A 322 19.57 0.72 4.06
N LYS A 323 19.68 1.60 5.05
CA LYS A 323 20.91 2.29 5.45
C LYS A 323 21.08 2.14 6.96
N PHE A 324 22.31 1.94 7.39
CA PHE A 324 22.63 1.91 8.82
C PHE A 324 22.45 3.31 9.40
N ASP A 325 21.85 3.38 10.58
CA ASP A 325 21.55 4.60 11.31
C ASP A 325 22.31 4.60 12.64
N PRO A 326 23.36 5.44 12.78
CA PRO A 326 24.09 5.55 14.03
C PRO A 326 23.23 6.03 15.21
N GLU A 327 22.16 6.79 14.93
CA GLU A 327 21.28 7.45 15.91
C GLU A 327 19.94 6.69 16.03
N TRP A 328 19.94 5.39 15.76
CA TRP A 328 18.74 4.56 15.71
C TRP A 328 17.84 4.69 16.94
N GLU A 329 18.41 4.62 18.15
CA GLU A 329 17.62 4.67 19.38
C GLU A 329 16.93 6.02 19.57
N GLU A 330 17.62 7.12 19.24
CA GLU A 330 17.06 8.47 19.30
C GLU A 330 15.92 8.64 18.30
N HIS A 331 16.12 8.21 17.05
CA HIS A 331 15.09 8.29 16.02
C HIS A 331 13.87 7.41 16.31
N GLU A 332 14.06 6.22 16.89
CA GLU A 332 12.95 5.36 17.29
C GLU A 332 12.19 5.92 18.50
N GLU A 333 12.89 6.50 19.48
CA GLU A 333 12.24 7.16 20.63
C GLU A 333 11.49 8.43 20.21
N ALA A 334 12.06 9.22 19.29
CA ALA A 334 11.39 10.39 18.71
C ALA A 334 10.08 10.00 18.00
N TYR A 335 10.10 8.92 17.20
CA TYR A 335 8.89 8.42 16.56
C TYR A 335 7.88 7.88 17.57
N LYS A 336 8.35 7.21 18.64
CA LYS A 336 7.48 6.71 19.70
C LYS A 336 6.72 7.84 20.41
N LYS A 337 7.39 8.97 20.68
CA LYS A 337 6.75 10.18 21.23
C LYS A 337 5.71 10.76 20.27
N LEU A 338 6.09 10.94 19.01
CA LEU A 338 5.17 11.43 17.97
C LEU A 338 3.96 10.51 17.80
N LYS A 339 4.16 9.19 17.84
CA LYS A 339 3.08 8.21 17.76
C LYS A 339 2.10 8.36 18.94
N ALA A 340 2.61 8.54 20.15
CA ALA A 340 1.76 8.73 21.33
C ALA A 340 0.90 10.00 21.21
N GLU A 341 1.47 11.09 20.68
CA GLU A 341 0.74 12.32 20.36
C GLU A 341 -0.35 12.09 19.30
N ILE A 342 -0.01 11.41 18.19
CA ILE A 342 -0.95 11.13 17.09
C ILE A 342 -2.13 10.26 17.56
N LEU A 343 -1.87 9.26 18.40
CA LEU A 343 -2.87 8.31 18.87
C LEU A 343 -3.61 8.76 20.15
N GLY A 344 -3.21 9.89 20.75
CA GLY A 344 -3.77 10.36 22.02
C GLY A 344 -3.42 9.47 23.21
N GLU A 345 -2.37 8.64 23.12
CA GLU A 345 -1.91 7.76 24.21
C GLU A 345 -1.17 8.52 25.34
N GLY A 346 -1.05 9.84 25.24
CA GLY A 346 -0.30 10.69 26.17
C GLY A 346 -1.13 11.67 27.00
N SER A 347 -2.47 11.62 26.96
CA SER A 347 -3.35 12.58 27.65
C SER A 347 -4.00 12.07 28.95
N ASP A 348 -3.76 10.84 29.37
CA ASP A 348 -4.47 10.21 30.49
C ASP A 348 -3.66 10.13 31.81
N ASP A 349 -2.49 10.79 31.90
CA ASP A 349 -1.60 10.70 33.08
C ASP A 349 -1.36 12.05 33.81
N GLU A 350 -2.21 13.07 33.64
CA GLU A 350 -2.08 14.37 34.34
C GLU A 350 -3.41 14.94 34.91
N ASP A 351 -4.29 14.11 35.48
CA ASP A 351 -5.50 14.59 36.18
C ASP A 351 -5.80 13.79 37.48
N ASP A 352 -4.75 13.47 38.27
CA ASP A 352 -4.88 12.95 39.65
C ASP A 352 -3.79 13.56 40.56
N GLU A 353 -3.89 14.87 40.87
CA GLU A 353 -3.34 15.47 42.11
C GLU A 353 -4.30 16.46 42.77
#